data_AF-Q5WUX0-F1
#
_entry.id   AF-Q5WUX0-F1
#
_cell.length_a   1.000
_cell.length_b   1.000
_cell.length_c   1.000
_cell.angle_alpha   90.00
_cell.angle_beta   90.00
_cell.angle_gamma   90.00
#
_symmetry.space_group_name_H-M   'P 1'
#
loop_
_entity.id
_entity.type
_entity.pdbx_description
1 polymer ?
#
loop_
_entity_poly.entity_id
_entity_poly.type
_entity_poly.pdbx_seq_one_letter_code
_entity_poly.pdbx_strand_id
1 'polypeptide(L)'
;MIVIPHEVFVSKSNTALISMRYIVNTGNDYTLESEIMSVKSKIQTTLQNGKPLPYQKIGTQKVASFKDPNKLPYGPFANTTNAGEFPLKQTVLIHGIEYSFTWPSSEHAFHAQKLIHLMNKLGKNDPSQGYILNALRKIEKTKHQKGQQFLPRNDWDPIAKELATNMGITGTDTDKKEKIDELCDSNYHSKGAKHKGIDPTSGEPYTRGFMATVLRLKCDQNPELKELAMRCASERILPIEASRGKNPSEKGDVNWASGADGSGRNMLGIEILKLGNQYLREAGRGNEIQIADPDKAYEDLQRSHQKDLGHDAIIGKPWSNPLNNSLNIWYDSTRKQTVVESHRGSNLQLILKDGKPPKAIWRKDENSPWQDGDIKRPAAQSLLQAYQDAGSPVPTVAKQQPHPAQLNDRWAKVHKQHHDKPVINLPLFKQELREEVKLELNTIEAELKKGINPLFSRNESHLERIVRNYENPKQHLEASKILAAYSVKNAMHDLNTSVTVSMVDNNRAHDDKHPLHAMKIQFKDNAEAKQFAEKLLNEYGIHSHTFGKGIMKTPQNAAIYLTHQDLEQLSQLSGLTKIPGTGVHAFANMARNYDGAKEVSIKEDLERQPGLSP
;
A
#
# COMPACT_ATOMS: atom_id res chain seq x y z
N MET A 1 16.78 -6.12 31.22
CA MET A 1 16.40 -6.10 29.79
C MET A 1 16.30 -4.65 29.35
N ILE A 2 17.24 -4.19 28.53
CA ILE A 2 17.17 -2.85 27.92
C ILE A 2 16.61 -3.07 26.51
N VAL A 3 15.50 -2.40 26.19
CA VAL A 3 14.84 -2.48 24.89
C VAL A 3 15.21 -1.22 24.11
N ILE A 4 15.94 -1.38 23.00
CA ILE A 4 16.31 -0.25 22.13
C ILE A 4 15.64 -0.49 20.77
N PRO A 5 14.65 0.32 20.37
CA PRO A 5 14.08 0.23 19.03
C PRO A 5 15.15 0.65 18.00
N HIS A 6 15.56 -0.27 17.13
CA HIS A 6 16.74 -0.06 16.29
C HIS A 6 16.39 0.32 14.84
N GLU A 7 15.27 -0.11 14.27
CA GLU A 7 14.84 0.34 12.92
C GLU A 7 13.41 -0.11 12.58
N VAL A 8 12.68 0.73 11.84
CA VAL A 8 11.41 0.38 11.16
C VAL A 8 11.72 0.16 9.70
N PHE A 9 11.57 -1.07 9.21
CA PHE A 9 11.73 -1.37 7.79
C PHE A 9 10.35 -1.40 7.12
N VAL A 10 10.16 -0.55 6.12
CA VAL A 10 9.08 -0.72 5.15
C VAL A 10 9.65 -1.56 4.01
N SER A 11 9.26 -2.84 3.95
CA SER A 11 9.61 -3.69 2.80
C SER A 11 8.97 -3.14 1.51
N LYS A 12 9.55 -3.41 0.33
CA LYS A 12 8.95 -3.06 -0.98
C LYS A 12 7.57 -3.72 -1.21
N SER A 13 7.20 -4.71 -0.39
CA SER A 13 5.88 -5.33 -0.30
C SER A 13 4.93 -4.63 0.71
N ASN A 14 5.26 -3.42 1.17
CA ASN A 14 4.50 -2.61 2.12
C ASN A 14 4.08 -3.34 3.42
N THR A 15 4.90 -4.30 3.87
CA THR A 15 4.81 -4.84 5.23
C THR A 15 5.78 -4.08 6.11
N ALA A 16 5.27 -3.39 7.13
CA ALA A 16 6.09 -2.80 8.19
C ALA A 16 6.65 -3.95 9.05
N LEU A 17 7.96 -4.13 8.99
CA LEU A 17 8.70 -5.07 9.83
C LEU A 17 9.38 -4.25 10.91
N ILE A 18 8.97 -4.46 12.17
CA ILE A 18 9.65 -3.84 13.31
C ILE A 18 10.73 -4.82 13.75
N SER A 19 11.99 -4.40 13.61
CA SER A 19 13.13 -5.14 14.17
C SER A 19 13.39 -4.60 15.58
N MET A 20 13.06 -5.40 16.60
CA MET A 20 13.40 -5.08 17.98
C MET A 20 14.68 -5.83 18.38
N ARG A 21 15.66 -5.11 18.95
CA ARG A 21 16.82 -5.72 19.58
C ARG A 21 16.65 -5.67 21.10
N TYR A 22 16.87 -6.80 21.75
CA TYR A 22 16.83 -6.90 23.20
C TYR A 22 18.21 -7.32 23.71
N ILE A 23 18.67 -6.67 24.78
CA ILE A 23 19.81 -7.16 25.57
C ILE A 23 19.23 -8.03 26.68
N VAL A 24 19.45 -9.34 26.56
CA VAL A 24 19.09 -10.33 27.59
C VAL A 24 20.31 -10.53 28.47
N ASN A 25 20.13 -10.32 29.78
CA ASN A 25 21.18 -10.62 30.76
C ASN A 25 21.01 -12.08 31.19
N THR A 26 21.98 -12.93 30.85
CA THR A 26 22.04 -14.33 31.31
C THR A 26 23.31 -14.57 32.13
N GLY A 27 23.48 -13.81 33.22
CA GLY A 27 24.63 -13.97 34.12
C GLY A 27 25.80 -13.04 33.76
N ASN A 28 26.99 -13.60 33.53
CA ASN A 28 28.21 -12.81 33.26
C ASN A 28 28.36 -12.36 31.79
N ASP A 29 27.46 -12.78 30.90
CA ASP A 29 27.52 -12.47 29.46
C ASP A 29 26.25 -11.75 28.98
N TYR A 30 26.45 -10.84 28.03
CA TYR A 30 25.38 -10.11 27.35
C TYR A 30 25.13 -10.71 25.97
N THR A 31 23.93 -11.23 25.72
CA THR A 31 23.51 -11.76 24.41
C THR A 31 22.54 -10.79 23.72
N LEU A 32 22.78 -10.55 22.42
CA LEU A 32 21.96 -9.68 21.58
C LEU A 32 20.97 -10.54 20.80
N GLU A 33 19.68 -10.43 21.10
CA GLU A 33 18.62 -11.13 20.38
C GLU A 33 17.80 -10.15 19.54
N SER A 34 17.37 -10.57 18.34
CA SER A 34 16.55 -9.77 17.43
C SER A 34 15.28 -10.50 17.04
N GLU A 35 14.13 -9.83 17.15
CA GLU A 35 12.83 -10.35 16.72
C GLU A 35 12.23 -9.45 15.64
N ILE A 36 11.67 -10.06 14.59
CA ILE A 36 10.98 -9.37 13.50
C ILE A 36 9.49 -9.64 13.62
N MET A 37 8.71 -8.62 13.98
CA MET A 37 7.25 -8.73 14.06
C MET A 37 6.58 -8.22 12.79
N SER A 38 5.64 -9.01 12.25
CA SER A 38 4.73 -8.62 11.15
C SER A 38 3.43 -8.06 11.73
N VAL A 39 3.08 -6.82 11.38
CA VAL A 39 1.80 -6.20 11.75
C VAL A 39 0.86 -6.24 10.53
N LYS A 40 -0.15 -7.12 10.55
CA LYS A 40 -1.23 -7.09 9.55
C LYS A 40 -2.14 -5.89 9.81
N SER A 41 -2.16 -4.94 8.86
CA SER A 41 -3.04 -3.77 8.92
C SER A 41 -4.42 -4.06 8.31
N LYS A 42 -5.46 -3.39 8.81
CA LYS A 42 -6.84 -3.48 8.31
C LYS A 42 -7.09 -2.73 7.00
N ILE A 43 -6.19 -1.83 6.57
CA ILE A 43 -6.39 -0.98 5.37
C ILE A 43 -5.98 -1.73 4.08
N GLN A 44 -5.11 -2.74 4.19
CA GLN A 44 -4.46 -3.46 3.09
C GLN A 44 -5.43 -4.18 2.13
N THR A 45 -6.64 -4.52 2.58
CA THR A 45 -7.65 -5.16 1.74
C THR A 45 -8.25 -4.23 0.68
N THR A 46 -8.11 -2.90 0.84
CA THR A 46 -8.78 -1.90 -0.02
C THR A 46 -7.84 -1.19 -0.99
N LEU A 47 -6.57 -1.01 -0.63
CA LEU A 47 -5.52 -0.47 -1.50
C LEU A 47 -4.96 -1.58 -2.41
N GLN A 48 -5.78 -2.14 -3.29
CA GLN A 48 -5.30 -3.13 -4.27
C GLN A 48 -4.41 -2.45 -5.32
N ASN A 49 -3.17 -2.92 -5.48
CA ASN A 49 -2.19 -2.38 -6.42
C ASN A 49 -2.78 -2.26 -7.85
N GLY A 50 -2.81 -1.04 -8.37
CA GLY A 50 -3.22 -0.70 -9.74
C GLY A 50 -4.72 -0.47 -9.99
N LYS A 51 -5.58 -0.54 -8.96
CA LYS A 51 -7.01 -0.18 -9.11
C LYS A 51 -7.22 1.29 -8.75
N PRO A 52 -7.80 2.13 -9.64
CA PRO A 52 -8.09 3.53 -9.31
C PRO A 52 -8.84 3.68 -7.98
N LEU A 53 -8.48 4.69 -7.20
CA LEU A 53 -9.17 4.96 -5.94
C LEU A 53 -10.63 5.37 -6.22
N PRO A 54 -11.59 4.98 -5.37
CA PRO A 54 -12.99 5.39 -5.52
C PRO A 54 -13.12 6.89 -5.32
N TYR A 55 -13.91 7.59 -6.14
CA TYR A 55 -14.12 9.03 -6.01
C TYR A 55 -15.55 9.43 -6.40
N GLN A 56 -15.99 10.62 -6.02
CA GLN A 56 -17.13 11.30 -6.63
C GLN A 56 -16.62 12.36 -7.60
N LYS A 57 -17.38 12.64 -8.65
CA LYS A 57 -17.13 13.81 -9.50
C LYS A 57 -18.00 14.97 -9.05
N ILE A 58 -17.38 16.13 -8.88
CA ILE A 58 -18.06 17.41 -8.74
C ILE A 58 -17.46 18.33 -9.82
N GLY A 59 -18.27 18.66 -10.82
CA GLY A 59 -17.77 19.26 -12.06
C GLY A 59 -16.71 18.36 -12.71
N THR A 60 -15.53 18.94 -12.98
CA THR A 60 -14.37 18.23 -13.54
C THR A 60 -13.43 17.64 -12.48
N GLN A 61 -13.70 17.88 -11.20
CA GLN A 61 -12.81 17.50 -10.10
C GLN A 61 -13.23 16.15 -9.50
N LYS A 62 -12.25 15.27 -9.25
CA LYS A 62 -12.46 14.06 -8.44
C LYS A 62 -12.33 14.46 -6.98
N VAL A 63 -13.29 14.05 -6.16
CA VAL A 63 -13.33 14.31 -4.73
C VAL A 63 -13.55 13.02 -3.95
N ALA A 64 -13.03 12.97 -2.73
CA ALA A 64 -13.21 11.86 -1.82
C ALA A 64 -13.67 12.38 -0.46
N SER A 65 -14.97 12.25 -0.17
CA SER A 65 -15.51 12.64 1.13
C SER A 65 -15.10 11.67 2.23
N PHE A 66 -14.72 12.18 3.40
CA PHE A 66 -14.46 11.38 4.59
C PHE A 66 -14.99 12.09 5.85
N LYS A 67 -15.40 11.29 6.83
CA LYS A 67 -15.74 11.76 8.19
C LYS A 67 -15.77 10.60 9.17
N ASP A 68 -16.36 9.49 8.75
CA ASP A 68 -16.37 8.24 9.50
C ASP A 68 -15.01 7.53 9.35
N PRO A 69 -14.26 7.35 10.46
CA PRO A 69 -12.99 6.62 10.47
C PRO A 69 -13.05 5.24 9.83
N ASN A 70 -14.23 4.59 9.90
CA ASN A 70 -14.41 3.21 9.46
C ASN A 70 -14.72 3.10 7.97
N LYS A 71 -15.02 4.22 7.28
CA LYS A 71 -15.39 4.21 5.86
C LYS A 71 -14.13 4.21 4.98
N LEU A 72 -13.60 3.02 4.73
CA LEU A 72 -12.43 2.81 3.86
C LEU A 72 -12.70 3.26 2.41
N PRO A 73 -11.68 3.75 1.67
CA PRO A 73 -10.28 3.85 2.10
C PRO A 73 -9.96 5.16 2.84
N TYR A 74 -10.78 6.21 2.70
CA TYR A 74 -10.45 7.57 3.16
C TYR A 74 -10.79 7.87 4.62
N GLY A 75 -11.69 7.10 5.24
CA GLY A 75 -12.12 7.26 6.62
C GLY A 75 -10.96 7.45 7.61
N PRO A 76 -9.90 6.62 7.56
CA PRO A 76 -8.72 6.76 8.40
C PRO A 76 -8.01 8.11 8.35
N PHE A 77 -8.25 8.99 7.35
CA PHE A 77 -7.75 10.36 7.37
C PHE A 77 -8.39 11.25 8.43
N ALA A 78 -9.59 10.91 8.92
CA ALA A 78 -10.28 11.69 9.94
C ALA A 78 -9.40 11.93 11.17
N ASN A 79 -9.45 13.15 11.73
CA ASN A 79 -8.71 13.48 12.95
C ASN A 79 -9.36 12.84 14.19
N THR A 80 -10.70 12.78 14.18
CA THR A 80 -11.55 12.26 15.26
C THR A 80 -11.62 10.73 15.26
N THR A 81 -10.46 10.08 15.35
CA THR A 81 -10.32 8.60 15.47
C THR A 81 -10.45 8.16 16.92
N ASN A 82 -10.86 6.91 17.12
CA ASN A 82 -10.88 6.34 18.47
C ASN A 82 -9.44 6.11 18.97
N ALA A 83 -9.26 6.22 20.28
CA ALA A 83 -8.01 5.88 20.94
C ALA A 83 -7.58 4.46 20.58
N GLY A 84 -6.30 4.30 20.26
CA GLY A 84 -5.70 3.02 19.90
C GLY A 84 -5.95 2.53 18.47
N GLU A 85 -6.71 3.24 17.63
CA GLU A 85 -6.81 2.94 16.19
C GLU A 85 -5.57 3.41 15.44
N PHE A 86 -5.18 4.67 15.64
CA PHE A 86 -3.98 5.30 15.05
C PHE A 86 -3.23 6.10 16.11
N PRO A 87 -2.65 5.44 17.15
CA PRO A 87 -1.87 6.14 18.17
C PRO A 87 -0.61 6.74 17.55
N LEU A 88 -0.20 7.91 18.02
CA LEU A 88 0.92 8.67 17.47
C LEU A 88 2.04 8.78 18.50
N LYS A 89 3.17 8.16 18.20
CA LYS A 89 4.40 8.34 18.98
C LYS A 89 5.08 9.63 18.56
N GLN A 90 5.48 10.47 19.49
CA GLN A 90 6.18 11.71 19.21
C GLN A 90 7.28 11.92 20.23
N THR A 91 8.49 12.21 19.75
CA THR A 91 9.60 12.71 20.55
C THR A 91 9.84 14.16 20.16
N VAL A 92 9.92 15.06 21.14
CA VAL A 92 10.19 16.49 20.93
C VAL A 92 11.38 16.92 21.76
N LEU A 93 12.23 17.77 21.16
CA LEU A 93 13.36 18.38 21.84
C LEU A 93 13.00 19.83 22.17
N ILE A 94 12.86 20.15 23.46
CA ILE A 94 12.50 21.50 23.93
C ILE A 94 13.63 21.99 24.83
N HIS A 95 14.33 23.04 24.38
CA HIS A 95 15.52 23.60 25.05
C HIS A 95 16.60 22.56 25.40
N GLY A 96 16.81 21.59 24.52
CA GLY A 96 17.79 20.51 24.69
C GLY A 96 17.33 19.37 25.59
N ILE A 97 16.09 19.39 26.10
CA ILE A 97 15.49 18.30 26.87
C ILE A 97 14.56 17.51 25.96
N GLU A 98 14.78 16.20 25.90
CA GLU A 98 13.96 15.29 25.11
C GLU A 98 12.72 14.85 25.91
N TYR A 99 11.55 14.98 25.30
CA TYR A 99 10.28 14.49 25.83
C TYR A 99 9.62 13.53 24.86
N SER A 100 9.28 12.33 25.33
CA SER A 100 8.54 11.34 24.55
C SER A 100 7.09 11.21 25.01
N PHE A 101 6.19 11.12 24.05
CA PHE A 101 4.75 10.96 24.23
C PHE A 101 4.19 9.90 23.28
N THR A 102 3.13 9.22 23.71
CA THR A 102 2.30 8.36 22.88
C THR A 102 0.86 8.85 22.91
N TRP A 103 0.49 9.67 21.92
CA TRP A 103 -0.84 10.23 21.82
C TRP A 103 -1.86 9.14 21.43
N PRO A 104 -2.96 8.95 22.19
CA PRO A 104 -3.90 7.88 21.89
C PRO A 104 -4.62 8.01 20.53
N SER A 105 -4.77 9.24 20.01
CA SER A 105 -5.34 9.53 18.68
C SER A 105 -4.81 10.84 18.09
N SER A 106 -5.14 11.12 16.82
CA SER A 106 -4.74 12.36 16.14
C SER A 106 -5.32 13.64 16.78
N GLU A 107 -6.53 13.57 17.35
CA GLU A 107 -7.13 14.68 18.10
C GLU A 107 -6.31 15.05 19.34
N HIS A 108 -5.81 14.06 20.09
CA HIS A 108 -4.91 14.31 21.23
C HIS A 108 -3.63 15.01 20.77
N ALA A 109 -3.00 14.48 19.71
CA ALA A 109 -1.75 15.03 19.19
C ALA A 109 -1.93 16.47 18.67
N PHE A 110 -3.07 16.79 18.06
CA PHE A 110 -3.39 18.14 17.58
C PHE A 110 -3.44 19.14 18.73
N HIS A 111 -4.14 18.81 19.81
CA HIS A 111 -4.18 19.66 21.00
C HIS A 111 -2.82 19.72 21.71
N ALA A 112 -2.05 18.64 21.71
CA ALA A 112 -0.70 18.63 22.24
C ALA A 112 0.26 19.54 21.46
N GLN A 113 0.15 19.63 20.12
CA GLN A 113 1.01 20.52 19.32
C GLN A 113 0.87 21.99 19.73
N LYS A 114 -0.34 22.42 20.13
CA LYS A 114 -0.57 23.79 20.64
C LYS A 114 0.29 24.07 21.87
N LEU A 115 0.31 23.12 22.81
CA LEU A 115 1.08 23.24 24.05
C LEU A 115 2.57 23.10 23.82
N ILE A 116 3.01 22.20 22.93
CA ILE A 116 4.42 22.07 22.52
C ILE A 116 4.90 23.38 21.89
N HIS A 117 4.09 24.02 21.06
CA HIS A 117 4.39 25.34 20.49
C HIS A 117 4.55 26.41 21.56
N LEU A 118 3.59 26.51 22.50
CA LEU A 118 3.71 27.43 23.64
C LEU A 118 4.97 27.15 24.47
N MET A 119 5.28 25.87 24.72
CA MET A 119 6.46 25.47 25.49
C MET A 119 7.77 25.92 24.84
N ASN A 120 7.86 25.86 23.50
CA ASN A 120 9.01 26.38 22.73
C ASN A 120 9.09 27.91 22.69
N LYS A 121 7.97 28.62 22.78
CA LYS A 121 7.93 30.09 22.83
C LYS A 121 8.44 30.64 24.16
N LEU A 122 8.22 29.90 25.25
CA LEU A 122 8.64 30.31 26.58
C LEU A 122 10.13 30.06 26.80
N GLY A 123 10.73 30.79 27.74
CA GLY A 123 12.12 30.53 28.12
C GLY A 123 12.27 29.19 28.84
N LYS A 124 13.46 28.58 28.79
CA LYS A 124 13.78 27.31 29.47
C LYS A 124 13.46 27.33 30.98
N ASN A 125 13.62 28.48 31.62
CA ASN A 125 13.42 28.66 33.06
C ASN A 125 12.05 29.28 33.41
N ASP A 126 11.14 29.41 32.43
CA ASP A 126 9.81 29.93 32.69
C ASP A 126 9.05 28.95 33.62
N PRO A 127 8.46 29.42 34.74
CA PRO A 127 7.75 28.55 35.68
C PRO A 127 6.58 27.80 35.02
N SER A 128 6.03 28.31 33.93
CA SER A 128 4.92 27.70 33.20
C SER A 128 5.32 26.42 32.46
N GLN A 129 6.62 26.18 32.23
CA GLN A 129 7.14 24.95 31.60
C GLN A 129 6.61 23.69 32.30
N GLY A 130 6.62 23.68 33.64
CA GLY A 130 6.11 22.56 34.43
C GLY A 130 4.60 22.36 34.31
N TYR A 131 3.82 23.44 34.30
CA TYR A 131 2.36 23.38 34.13
C TYR A 131 1.97 22.88 32.75
N ILE A 132 2.67 23.34 31.70
CA ILE A 132 2.43 22.89 30.33
C ILE A 132 2.78 21.41 30.15
N LEU A 133 3.91 20.96 30.71
CA LEU A 133 4.28 19.54 30.69
C LEU A 133 3.24 18.66 31.40
N ASN A 134 2.73 19.11 32.55
CA ASN A 134 1.65 18.40 33.25
C ASN A 134 0.37 18.34 32.40
N ALA A 135 0.01 19.42 31.72
CA ALA A 135 -1.12 19.45 30.80
C ALA A 135 -0.92 18.49 29.61
N LEU A 136 0.27 18.42 29.02
CA LEU A 136 0.63 17.44 27.98
C LEU A 136 0.43 16.00 28.48
N ARG A 137 0.92 15.68 29.68
CA ARG A 137 0.72 14.35 30.30
C ARG A 137 -0.76 14.06 30.62
N LYS A 138 -1.55 15.08 30.90
CA LYS A 138 -2.99 14.94 31.11
C LYS A 138 -3.74 14.68 29.81
N ILE A 139 -3.34 15.33 28.71
CA ILE A 139 -3.86 15.00 27.37
C ILE A 139 -3.57 13.53 27.06
N GLU A 140 -2.32 13.09 27.22
CA GLU A 140 -1.89 11.71 26.94
C GLU A 140 -2.72 10.64 27.68
N LYS A 141 -3.18 10.94 28.90
CA LYS A 141 -3.93 10.02 29.76
C LYS A 141 -5.45 10.13 29.64
N THR A 142 -5.98 11.22 29.09
CA THR A 142 -7.42 11.40 28.94
C THR A 142 -7.94 10.49 27.83
N LYS A 143 -9.07 9.80 28.05
CA LYS A 143 -9.71 8.93 27.04
C LYS A 143 -8.75 7.96 26.30
N HIS A 144 -7.74 7.46 26.99
CA HIS A 144 -6.66 6.66 26.39
C HIS A 144 -7.04 5.19 26.11
N GLN A 145 -8.18 4.72 26.63
CA GLN A 145 -8.60 3.33 26.45
C GLN A 145 -9.17 3.10 25.05
N LYS A 146 -8.90 1.93 24.48
CA LYS A 146 -9.31 1.57 23.13
C LYS A 146 -10.80 1.80 22.90
N GLY A 147 -11.14 2.47 21.79
CA GLY A 147 -12.54 2.75 21.42
C GLY A 147 -13.12 4.03 22.02
N GLN A 148 -12.40 4.72 22.93
CA GLN A 148 -12.82 6.03 23.43
C GLN A 148 -12.42 7.14 22.46
N GLN A 149 -13.26 8.16 22.32
CA GLN A 149 -12.98 9.33 21.50
C GLN A 149 -12.64 10.52 22.40
N PHE A 150 -11.61 11.27 22.02
CA PHE A 150 -11.29 12.56 22.65
C PHE A 150 -12.13 13.65 21.99
N LEU A 151 -12.94 14.33 22.79
CA LEU A 151 -13.89 15.33 22.36
C LEU A 151 -13.41 16.70 22.84
N PRO A 152 -13.06 17.65 21.94
CA PRO A 152 -12.43 18.91 22.34
C PRO A 152 -13.18 19.68 23.43
N ARG A 153 -14.52 19.74 23.37
CA ARG A 153 -15.34 20.44 24.36
C ARG A 153 -15.39 19.77 25.73
N ASN A 154 -15.27 18.45 25.78
CA ASN A 154 -15.41 17.69 27.02
C ASN A 154 -14.06 17.35 27.65
N ASP A 155 -13.02 17.24 26.82
CA ASP A 155 -11.72 16.71 27.23
C ASP A 155 -10.60 17.76 27.13
N TRP A 156 -10.56 18.59 26.07
CA TRP A 156 -9.55 19.67 25.95
C TRP A 156 -9.91 20.92 26.74
N ASP A 157 -11.14 21.44 26.59
CA ASP A 157 -11.53 22.70 27.23
C ASP A 157 -11.28 22.69 28.76
N PRO A 158 -11.56 21.60 29.52
CA PRO A 158 -11.20 21.53 30.94
C PRO A 158 -9.69 21.56 31.21
N ILE A 159 -8.88 20.88 30.39
CA ILE A 159 -7.42 20.87 30.54
C ILE A 159 -6.85 22.27 30.29
N ALA A 160 -7.34 22.97 29.27
CA ALA A 160 -6.93 24.34 28.97
C ALA A 160 -7.29 25.30 30.12
N LYS A 161 -8.49 25.21 30.68
CA LYS A 161 -8.93 26.05 31.81
C LYS A 161 -8.11 25.84 33.08
N GLU A 162 -7.76 24.58 33.37
CA GLU A 162 -6.90 24.23 34.48
C GLU A 162 -5.48 24.78 34.28
N LEU A 163 -4.91 24.60 33.08
CA LEU A 163 -3.61 25.18 32.72
C LEU A 163 -3.63 26.71 32.90
N ALA A 164 -4.67 27.39 32.42
CA ALA A 164 -4.82 28.82 32.58
C ALA A 164 -4.81 29.24 34.06
N THR A 165 -5.53 28.50 34.89
CA THR A 165 -5.59 28.73 36.35
C THR A 165 -4.22 28.54 37.00
N ASN A 166 -3.49 27.48 36.63
CA ASN A 166 -2.14 27.22 37.13
C ASN A 166 -1.13 28.29 36.69
N MET A 167 -1.35 28.91 35.52
CA MET A 167 -0.58 30.05 35.02
C MET A 167 -1.01 31.41 35.59
N GLY A 168 -1.97 31.44 36.53
CA GLY A 168 -2.45 32.67 37.17
C GLY A 168 -3.40 33.51 36.30
N ILE A 169 -3.94 32.95 35.22
CA ILE A 169 -4.90 33.64 34.35
C ILE A 169 -6.26 33.68 35.05
N THR A 170 -6.80 34.88 35.24
CA THR A 170 -8.09 35.14 35.87
C THR A 170 -9.20 35.37 34.83
N GLY A 171 -10.45 35.39 35.28
CA GLY A 171 -11.63 35.55 34.42
C GLY A 171 -12.55 34.33 34.43
N THR A 172 -13.55 34.34 33.55
CA THR A 172 -14.47 33.22 33.37
C THR A 172 -13.76 32.02 32.75
N ASP A 173 -14.42 30.87 32.81
CA ASP A 173 -13.96 29.64 32.14
C ASP A 173 -13.74 29.83 30.63
N THR A 174 -14.55 30.67 29.99
CA THR A 174 -14.40 31.01 28.58
C THR A 174 -13.16 31.86 28.37
N ASP A 175 -12.96 32.91 29.17
CA ASP A 175 -11.80 33.81 29.08
C ASP A 175 -10.50 33.02 29.24
N LYS A 176 -10.45 32.11 30.22
CA LYS A 176 -9.30 31.24 30.49
C LYS A 176 -8.94 30.36 29.29
N LYS A 177 -9.93 29.69 28.69
CA LYS A 177 -9.72 28.82 27.52
C LYS A 177 -9.27 29.64 26.31
N GLU A 178 -9.94 30.76 26.03
CA GLU A 178 -9.58 31.64 24.92
C GLU A 178 -8.17 32.21 25.09
N LYS A 179 -7.77 32.52 26.32
CA LYS A 179 -6.42 33.00 26.61
C LYS A 179 -5.35 31.95 26.34
N ILE A 180 -5.59 30.69 26.69
CA ILE A 180 -4.68 29.60 26.35
C ILE A 180 -4.59 29.40 24.84
N ASP A 181 -5.72 29.41 24.14
CA ASP A 181 -5.70 29.32 22.67
C ASP A 181 -4.92 30.48 22.04
N GLU A 182 -5.03 31.71 22.58
CA GLU A 182 -4.25 32.88 22.16
C GLU A 182 -2.75 32.71 22.43
N LEU A 183 -2.35 32.28 23.64
CA LEU A 183 -0.94 32.06 23.97
C LEU A 183 -0.28 31.02 23.04
N CYS A 184 -1.04 29.99 22.66
CA CYS A 184 -0.64 28.97 21.71
C CYS A 184 -0.77 29.39 20.23
N ASP A 185 -1.15 30.63 19.93
CA ASP A 185 -1.45 31.15 18.58
C ASP A 185 -2.50 30.32 17.81
N SER A 186 -3.37 29.61 18.53
CA SER A 186 -4.36 28.69 17.98
C SER A 186 -5.79 29.24 17.90
N ASN A 187 -5.94 30.55 18.16
CA ASN A 187 -7.21 31.30 18.18
C ASN A 187 -7.68 31.79 16.80
N TYR A 188 -7.29 31.08 15.73
CA TYR A 188 -7.72 31.40 14.37
C TYR A 188 -9.21 31.06 14.16
N HIS A 189 -9.98 32.08 13.77
CA HIS A 189 -11.39 31.93 13.40
C HIS A 189 -11.70 32.64 12.07
N SER A 190 -12.11 31.87 11.07
CA SER A 190 -12.44 32.36 9.71
C SER A 190 -13.53 33.44 9.68
N LYS A 191 -14.42 33.50 10.67
CA LYS A 191 -15.57 34.42 10.71
C LYS A 191 -15.47 35.57 11.72
N GLY A 192 -14.69 35.44 12.81
CA GLY A 192 -14.70 36.41 13.92
C GLY A 192 -13.41 37.19 14.15
N ALA A 193 -12.25 36.66 13.70
CA ALA A 193 -10.94 37.28 13.94
C ALA A 193 -9.90 36.77 12.94
N LYS A 194 -10.03 37.17 11.67
CA LYS A 194 -9.26 36.61 10.54
C LYS A 194 -7.74 36.74 10.64
N HIS A 195 -7.24 37.65 11.48
CA HIS A 195 -5.79 37.92 11.64
C HIS A 195 -5.19 37.30 12.90
N LYS A 196 -5.99 36.69 13.79
CA LYS A 196 -5.47 36.07 15.02
C LYS A 196 -4.94 34.67 14.73
N GLY A 197 -3.83 34.32 15.36
CA GLY A 197 -3.22 32.99 15.21
C GLY A 197 -2.64 32.71 13.82
N ILE A 198 -2.23 33.77 13.10
CA ILE A 198 -1.54 33.67 11.82
C ILE A 198 -0.02 33.69 12.05
N ASP A 199 0.69 32.77 11.41
CA ASP A 199 2.15 32.79 11.36
C ASP A 199 2.60 33.93 10.42
N PRO A 200 3.38 34.90 10.91
CA PRO A 200 3.81 36.05 10.12
C PRO A 200 4.72 35.67 8.95
N THR A 201 5.35 34.49 8.98
CA THR A 201 6.27 34.03 7.93
C THR A 201 5.51 33.43 6.75
N SER A 202 4.54 32.56 7.02
CA SER A 202 3.78 31.86 5.99
C SER A 202 2.48 32.57 5.59
N GLY A 203 1.96 33.47 6.43
CA GLY A 203 0.63 34.08 6.24
C GLY A 203 -0.54 33.13 6.53
N GLU A 204 -0.25 31.92 7.02
CA GLU A 204 -1.24 30.87 7.29
C GLU A 204 -1.52 30.73 8.79
N PRO A 205 -2.68 30.18 9.20
CA PRO A 205 -2.94 29.88 10.60
C PRO A 205 -1.92 28.89 11.19
N TYR A 206 -1.40 29.13 12.39
CA TYR A 206 -0.53 28.19 13.11
C TYR A 206 -1.17 26.80 13.26
N THR A 207 -2.50 26.77 13.40
CA THR A 207 -3.26 25.52 13.48
C THR A 207 -3.11 24.63 12.24
N ARG A 208 -2.84 25.20 11.05
CA ARG A 208 -2.47 24.43 9.85
C ARG A 208 -1.14 23.71 10.05
N GLY A 209 -0.12 24.40 10.55
CA GLY A 209 1.19 23.79 10.86
C GLY A 209 1.11 22.70 11.92
N PHE A 210 0.28 22.90 12.95
CA PHE A 210 0.01 21.86 13.96
C PHE A 210 -0.62 20.62 13.34
N MET A 211 -1.65 20.78 12.50
CA MET A 211 -2.28 19.65 11.84
C MET A 211 -1.37 18.98 10.81
N ALA A 212 -0.59 19.74 10.05
CA ALA A 212 0.40 19.18 9.12
C ALA A 212 1.41 18.30 9.86
N THR A 213 1.85 18.71 11.04
CA THR A 213 2.72 17.90 11.93
C THR A 213 2.02 16.61 12.36
N VAL A 214 0.77 16.68 12.79
CA VAL A 214 -0.03 15.50 13.20
C VAL A 214 -0.26 14.54 12.03
N LEU A 215 -0.63 15.06 10.87
CA LEU A 215 -0.84 14.27 9.66
C LEU A 215 0.45 13.58 9.21
N ARG A 216 1.58 14.29 9.28
CA ARG A 216 2.90 13.71 8.99
C ARG A 216 3.22 12.58 9.96
N LEU A 217 3.11 12.80 11.27
CA LEU A 217 3.30 11.75 12.29
C LEU A 217 2.40 10.54 12.03
N LYS A 218 1.12 10.79 11.71
CA LYS A 218 0.16 9.73 11.40
C LYS A 218 0.54 8.94 10.17
N CYS A 219 0.86 9.60 9.06
CA CYS A 219 1.18 8.93 7.80
C CYS A 219 2.55 8.24 7.85
N ASP A 220 3.57 8.85 8.45
CA ASP A 220 4.90 8.23 8.56
C ASP A 220 4.88 6.98 9.45
N GLN A 221 4.02 6.94 10.47
CA GLN A 221 3.81 5.76 11.30
C GLN A 221 2.82 4.75 10.70
N ASN A 222 2.13 5.09 9.60
CA ASN A 222 1.15 4.24 8.93
C ASN A 222 1.38 4.28 7.41
N PRO A 223 2.28 3.43 6.86
CA PRO A 223 2.68 3.47 5.45
C PRO A 223 1.51 3.42 4.45
N GLU A 224 0.40 2.76 4.81
CA GLU A 224 -0.78 2.67 3.97
C GLU A 224 -1.54 4.00 3.87
N LEU A 225 -1.56 4.80 4.94
CA LEU A 225 -2.12 6.15 4.91
C LEU A 225 -1.21 7.10 4.12
N LYS A 226 0.11 6.92 4.24
CA LYS A 226 1.11 7.63 3.43
C LYS A 226 0.90 7.37 1.94
N GLU A 227 0.78 6.11 1.55
CA GLU A 227 0.50 5.73 0.16
C GLU A 227 -0.86 6.25 -0.31
N LEU A 228 -1.91 6.17 0.51
CA LEU A 228 -3.22 6.74 0.16
C LEU A 228 -3.14 8.25 -0.10
N ALA A 229 -2.36 9.00 0.69
CA ALA A 229 -2.16 10.44 0.47
C ALA A 229 -1.43 10.72 -0.84
N MET A 230 -0.37 9.95 -1.15
CA MET A 230 0.35 10.03 -2.44
C MET A 230 -0.58 9.73 -3.61
N ARG A 231 -1.44 8.72 -3.49
CA ARG A 231 -2.40 8.34 -4.54
C ARG A 231 -3.50 9.37 -4.74
N CYS A 232 -3.97 10.03 -3.68
CA CYS A 232 -4.85 11.19 -3.83
C CYS A 232 -4.19 12.26 -4.71
N ALA A 233 -2.92 12.56 -4.48
CA ALA A 233 -2.15 13.52 -5.26
C ALA A 233 -1.90 13.09 -6.72
N SER A 234 -1.54 11.83 -6.95
CA SER A 234 -1.24 11.31 -8.30
C SER A 234 -2.48 10.98 -9.14
N GLU A 235 -3.61 10.67 -8.52
CA GLU A 235 -4.86 10.36 -9.24
C GLU A 235 -5.81 11.56 -9.37
N ARG A 236 -5.36 12.75 -8.93
CA ARG A 236 -6.11 14.01 -8.94
C ARG A 236 -7.37 13.97 -8.07
N ILE A 237 -7.31 13.35 -6.90
CA ILE A 237 -8.44 13.21 -5.98
C ILE A 237 -8.27 14.18 -4.82
N LEU A 238 -9.24 15.07 -4.64
CA LEU A 238 -9.25 16.06 -3.56
C LEU A 238 -10.01 15.50 -2.34
N PRO A 239 -9.34 15.24 -1.20
CA PRO A 239 -10.02 14.77 0.00
C PRO A 239 -10.91 15.88 0.58
N ILE A 240 -12.13 15.55 0.98
CA ILE A 240 -13.09 16.48 1.57
C ILE A 240 -13.52 15.96 2.94
N GLU A 241 -13.14 16.64 4.03
CA GLU A 241 -13.77 16.37 5.31
C GLU A 241 -15.18 16.99 5.29
N ALA A 242 -16.21 16.18 5.51
CA ALA A 242 -17.60 16.64 5.52
C ALA A 242 -18.17 16.62 6.93
N SER A 243 -18.59 17.77 7.47
CA SER A 243 -19.11 17.90 8.85
C SER A 243 -20.43 18.65 8.89
N ARG A 244 -21.45 18.06 9.56
CA ARG A 244 -22.82 18.63 9.67
C ARG A 244 -23.08 19.44 10.94
N GLY A 245 -22.25 19.29 11.99
CA GLY A 245 -22.63 19.68 13.36
C GLY A 245 -23.53 18.61 14.00
N LYS A 246 -23.76 18.65 15.32
CA LYS A 246 -24.59 17.61 15.99
C LYS A 246 -26.09 17.80 15.73
N ASN A 247 -26.52 19.03 15.46
CA ASN A 247 -27.92 19.39 15.19
C ASN A 247 -28.03 20.40 14.03
N PRO A 248 -29.19 20.54 13.37
CA PRO A 248 -29.37 21.46 12.24
C PRO A 248 -29.06 22.95 12.54
N SER A 249 -29.10 23.35 13.81
CA SER A 249 -28.76 24.70 14.28
C SER A 249 -27.27 24.87 14.63
N GLU A 250 -26.53 23.78 14.82
CA GLU A 250 -25.09 23.82 15.04
C GLU A 250 -24.37 23.86 13.70
N LYS A 251 -23.70 24.99 13.42
CA LYS A 251 -22.78 25.06 12.28
C LYS A 251 -21.66 24.04 12.54
N GLY A 252 -21.59 23.01 11.70
CA GLY A 252 -20.48 22.05 11.69
C GLY A 252 -19.12 22.74 11.55
N ASP A 253 -18.04 21.96 11.63
CA ASP A 253 -16.70 22.52 11.44
C ASP A 253 -16.60 23.14 10.03
N VAL A 254 -16.31 24.44 9.97
CA VAL A 254 -16.13 25.21 8.72
C VAL A 254 -14.67 25.60 8.47
N ASN A 255 -13.78 25.22 9.37
CA ASN A 255 -12.35 25.45 9.24
C ASN A 255 -11.69 24.19 8.65
N TRP A 256 -11.83 23.06 9.33
CA TRP A 256 -11.19 21.80 8.93
C TRP A 256 -11.99 21.03 7.87
N ALA A 257 -13.31 21.25 7.82
CA ALA A 257 -14.23 20.59 6.90
C ALA A 257 -14.87 21.56 5.90
N SER A 258 -15.55 21.01 4.89
CA SER A 258 -16.38 21.76 3.92
C SER A 258 -17.67 22.32 4.55
N GLY A 259 -18.05 21.81 5.73
CA GLY A 259 -19.22 22.26 6.48
C GLY A 259 -20.56 21.78 5.92
N ALA A 260 -21.66 22.20 6.57
CA ALA A 260 -23.00 21.75 6.23
C ALA A 260 -23.46 22.22 4.84
N ASP A 261 -23.07 23.44 4.43
CA ASP A 261 -23.48 24.12 3.19
C ASP A 261 -22.36 24.25 2.16
N GLY A 262 -21.21 23.61 2.41
CA GLY A 262 -20.03 23.65 1.54
C GLY A 262 -19.23 24.95 1.61
N SER A 263 -19.56 25.88 2.52
CA SER A 263 -18.84 27.16 2.70
C SER A 263 -17.56 27.04 3.54
N GLY A 264 -17.26 25.86 4.08
CA GLY A 264 -16.10 25.61 4.93
C GLY A 264 -14.79 25.52 4.15
N ARG A 265 -13.66 25.77 4.82
CA ARG A 265 -12.33 25.86 4.19
C ARG A 265 -11.69 24.51 3.84
N ASN A 266 -12.23 23.40 4.36
CA ASN A 266 -11.67 22.04 4.15
C ASN A 266 -10.15 21.96 4.38
N MET A 267 -9.63 22.65 5.39
CA MET A 267 -8.18 22.69 5.62
C MET A 267 -7.59 21.29 5.85
N LEU A 268 -8.35 20.34 6.42
CA LEU A 268 -7.84 18.99 6.67
C LEU A 268 -7.56 18.26 5.36
N GLY A 269 -8.52 18.29 4.43
CA GLY A 269 -8.38 17.67 3.11
C GLY A 269 -7.26 18.29 2.28
N ILE A 270 -7.09 19.61 2.37
CA ILE A 270 -6.01 20.35 1.71
C ILE A 270 -4.64 19.92 2.27
N GLU A 271 -4.48 19.87 3.61
CA GLU A 271 -3.22 19.46 4.23
C GLU A 271 -2.84 18.00 3.91
N ILE A 272 -3.82 17.10 3.83
CA ILE A 272 -3.59 15.71 3.38
C ILE A 272 -3.02 15.68 1.96
N LEU A 273 -3.57 16.49 1.06
CA LEU A 273 -3.12 16.53 -0.33
C LEU A 273 -1.74 17.20 -0.47
N LYS A 274 -1.46 18.26 0.31
CA LYS A 274 -0.13 18.87 0.40
C LYS A 274 0.91 17.87 0.87
N LEU A 275 0.58 17.09 1.89
CA LEU A 275 1.46 16.03 2.41
C LEU A 275 1.68 14.92 1.37
N GLY A 276 0.64 14.53 0.62
CA GLY A 276 0.78 13.62 -0.52
C GLY A 276 1.73 14.13 -1.61
N ASN A 277 1.61 15.42 -1.97
CA ASN A 277 2.54 16.07 -2.91
C ASN A 277 3.98 16.06 -2.37
N GLN A 278 4.18 16.32 -1.08
CA GLN A 278 5.49 16.27 -0.44
C GLN A 278 6.10 14.87 -0.54
N TYR A 279 5.34 13.83 -0.17
CA TYR A 279 5.84 12.45 -0.25
C TYR A 279 6.16 11.99 -1.67
N LEU A 280 5.38 12.43 -2.68
CA LEU A 280 5.73 12.18 -4.08
C LEU A 280 7.07 12.81 -4.47
N ARG A 281 7.34 14.05 -4.02
CA ARG A 281 8.65 14.70 -4.28
C ARG A 281 9.79 13.99 -3.56
N GLU A 282 9.62 13.66 -2.29
CA GLU A 282 10.61 12.93 -1.48
C GLU A 282 10.94 11.55 -2.07
N ALA A 283 9.96 10.90 -2.71
CA ALA A 283 10.13 9.62 -3.39
C ALA A 283 10.70 9.73 -4.82
N GLY A 284 11.04 10.94 -5.31
CA GLY A 284 11.49 11.15 -6.68
C GLY A 284 10.39 11.04 -7.75
N ARG A 285 9.11 11.00 -7.34
CA ARG A 285 7.91 10.85 -8.16
C ARG A 285 7.14 12.17 -8.33
N GLY A 286 7.85 13.31 -8.25
CA GLY A 286 7.23 14.64 -8.29
C GLY A 286 6.49 14.96 -9.59
N ASN A 287 6.84 14.28 -10.68
CA ASN A 287 6.16 14.35 -11.98
C ASN A 287 4.75 13.75 -11.97
N GLU A 288 4.39 12.95 -10.97
CA GLU A 288 3.06 12.35 -10.87
C GLU A 288 2.02 13.29 -10.27
N ILE A 289 2.43 14.41 -9.65
CA ILE A 289 1.53 15.35 -8.97
C ILE A 289 0.52 15.94 -9.97
N GLN A 290 -0.77 15.66 -9.76
CA GLN A 290 -1.85 16.18 -10.62
C GLN A 290 -2.55 17.41 -10.05
N ILE A 291 -2.35 17.72 -8.77
CA ILE A 291 -2.88 18.91 -8.09
C ILE A 291 -1.72 19.62 -7.40
N ALA A 292 -1.03 20.50 -8.13
CA ALA A 292 0.16 21.18 -7.62
C ALA A 292 -0.15 22.18 -6.49
N ASP A 293 -1.30 22.84 -6.57
CA ASP A 293 -1.80 23.82 -5.58
C ASP A 293 -3.15 23.37 -5.01
N PRO A 294 -3.13 22.60 -3.89
CA PRO A 294 -4.33 22.12 -3.22
C PRO A 294 -5.27 23.22 -2.72
N ASP A 295 -4.75 24.37 -2.26
CA ASP A 295 -5.59 25.48 -1.77
C ASP A 295 -6.41 26.05 -2.92
N LYS A 296 -5.74 26.45 -4.01
CA LYS A 296 -6.41 26.99 -5.19
C LYS A 296 -7.39 25.99 -5.82
N ALA A 297 -7.01 24.71 -5.90
CA ALA A 297 -7.90 23.67 -6.43
C ALA A 297 -9.20 23.54 -5.62
N TYR A 298 -9.12 23.63 -4.29
CA TYR A 298 -10.32 23.64 -3.45
C TYR A 298 -11.11 24.93 -3.57
N GLU A 299 -10.45 26.09 -3.58
CA GLU A 299 -11.11 27.41 -3.74
C GLU A 299 -11.89 27.51 -5.06
N ASP A 300 -11.30 27.07 -6.18
CA ASP A 300 -11.93 27.05 -7.49
C ASP A 300 -13.14 26.09 -7.51
N LEU A 301 -13.00 24.91 -6.89
CA LEU A 301 -14.09 23.96 -6.75
C LEU A 301 -15.23 24.51 -5.88
N GLN A 302 -14.90 25.12 -4.74
CA GLN A 302 -15.88 25.72 -3.85
C GLN A 302 -16.63 26.88 -4.52
N ARG A 303 -15.92 27.76 -5.23
CA ARG A 303 -16.54 28.87 -5.96
C ARG A 303 -17.55 28.39 -7.01
N SER A 304 -17.23 27.29 -7.69
CA SER A 304 -18.06 26.78 -8.79
C SER A 304 -19.15 25.79 -8.35
N HIS A 305 -18.96 25.08 -7.24
CA HIS A 305 -19.82 23.97 -6.82
C HIS A 305 -20.09 23.93 -5.31
N GLN A 306 -20.13 25.08 -4.63
CA GLN A 306 -20.28 25.18 -3.17
C GLN A 306 -21.37 24.24 -2.61
N LYS A 307 -22.57 24.27 -3.19
CA LYS A 307 -23.72 23.47 -2.72
C LYS A 307 -23.47 21.96 -2.77
N ASP A 308 -22.68 21.49 -3.74
CA ASP A 308 -22.33 20.07 -3.88
C ASP A 308 -21.29 19.62 -2.85
N LEU A 309 -20.58 20.56 -2.22
CA LEU A 309 -19.60 20.28 -1.16
C LEU A 309 -20.21 20.24 0.25
N GLY A 310 -21.50 20.58 0.38
CA GLY A 310 -22.22 20.48 1.65
C GLY A 310 -22.28 19.04 2.16
N HIS A 311 -22.25 18.87 3.48
CA HIS A 311 -22.16 17.55 4.12
C HIS A 311 -23.18 16.55 3.56
N ASP A 312 -24.47 16.91 3.52
CA ASP A 312 -25.52 16.01 3.05
C ASP A 312 -25.39 15.69 1.55
N ALA A 313 -24.94 16.66 0.75
CA ALA A 313 -24.75 16.51 -0.68
C ALA A 313 -23.58 15.56 -1.01
N ILE A 314 -22.50 15.60 -0.24
CA ILE A 314 -21.27 14.86 -0.53
C ILE A 314 -21.16 13.51 0.20
N ILE A 315 -21.82 13.34 1.34
CA ILE A 315 -21.85 12.06 2.07
C ILE A 315 -22.93 11.11 1.49
N GLY A 316 -24.04 11.65 0.99
CA GLY A 316 -25.13 10.88 0.40
C GLY A 316 -24.85 10.31 -0.99
N LYS A 317 -23.83 10.79 -1.70
CA LYS A 317 -23.43 10.28 -3.02
C LYS A 317 -22.50 9.05 -2.84
N PRO A 318 -22.81 7.87 -3.43
CA PRO A 318 -21.85 6.77 -3.46
C PRO A 318 -20.61 7.22 -4.25
N TRP A 319 -19.41 6.79 -3.83
CA TRP A 319 -18.25 6.99 -4.69
C TRP A 319 -18.45 6.17 -5.97
N SER A 320 -18.28 6.82 -7.12
CA SER A 320 -18.10 6.09 -8.37
C SER A 320 -16.84 5.26 -8.24
N ASN A 321 -16.99 3.94 -8.26
CA ASN A 321 -15.88 3.04 -8.44
C ASN A 321 -15.62 2.97 -9.95
N PRO A 322 -14.45 3.39 -10.47
CA PRO A 322 -14.16 3.29 -11.91
C PRO A 322 -14.30 1.85 -12.43
N LEU A 323 -14.26 0.85 -11.53
CA LEU A 323 -14.46 -0.56 -11.84
C LEU A 323 -15.91 -0.95 -12.21
N ASN A 324 -16.91 -0.08 -12.02
CA ASN A 324 -18.27 -0.35 -12.49
C ASN A 324 -18.54 0.05 -13.95
N ASN A 325 -17.58 0.72 -14.61
CA ASN A 325 -17.62 0.99 -16.05
C ASN A 325 -16.30 0.53 -16.70
N SER A 326 -15.97 -0.76 -16.62
CA SER A 326 -14.80 -1.32 -17.29
C SER A 326 -14.97 -1.25 -18.81
N LEU A 327 -14.54 -0.15 -19.42
CA LEU A 327 -14.46 -0.02 -20.85
C LEU A 327 -13.55 -1.10 -21.42
N ASN A 328 -14.00 -1.78 -22.46
CA ASN A 328 -13.16 -2.64 -23.28
C ASN A 328 -12.56 -1.79 -24.39
N ILE A 329 -11.23 -1.66 -24.39
CA ILE A 329 -10.47 -0.83 -25.33
C ILE A 329 -9.45 -1.72 -26.00
N TRP A 330 -9.43 -1.73 -27.34
CA TRP A 330 -8.43 -2.48 -28.10
C TRP A 330 -8.08 -1.79 -29.41
N TYR A 331 -6.89 -2.08 -29.94
CA TYR A 331 -6.50 -1.64 -31.28
C TYR A 331 -6.92 -2.68 -32.32
N ASP A 332 -7.75 -2.27 -33.28
CA ASP A 332 -8.00 -3.04 -34.49
C ASP A 332 -6.88 -2.73 -35.50
N SER A 333 -5.88 -3.62 -35.53
CA SER A 333 -4.72 -3.53 -36.42
C SER A 333 -5.09 -3.64 -37.91
N THR A 334 -6.19 -4.30 -38.24
CA THR A 334 -6.66 -4.47 -39.61
C THR A 334 -7.21 -3.16 -40.15
N ARG A 335 -7.99 -2.45 -39.33
CA ARG A 335 -8.63 -1.18 -39.71
C ARG A 335 -7.83 0.05 -39.29
N LYS A 336 -6.72 -0.15 -38.57
CA LYS A 336 -5.86 0.89 -38.00
C LYS A 336 -6.65 1.91 -37.19
N GLN A 337 -7.40 1.42 -36.21
CA GLN A 337 -8.29 2.23 -35.37
C GLN A 337 -8.39 1.64 -33.96
N THR A 338 -8.63 2.48 -32.96
CA THR A 338 -8.97 2.04 -31.60
C THR A 338 -10.47 1.87 -31.48
N VAL A 339 -10.90 0.78 -30.85
CA VAL A 339 -12.30 0.48 -30.58
C VAL A 339 -12.54 0.52 -29.08
N VAL A 340 -13.65 1.14 -28.66
CA VAL A 340 -14.07 1.26 -27.27
C VAL A 340 -15.51 0.76 -27.11
N GLU A 341 -15.75 -0.08 -26.11
CA GLU A 341 -17.06 -0.61 -25.73
C GLU A 341 -17.27 -0.55 -24.22
N SER A 342 -18.53 -0.54 -23.76
CA SER A 342 -18.86 -0.62 -22.33
C SER A 342 -18.63 -2.02 -21.75
N HIS A 343 -18.74 -3.06 -22.57
CA HIS A 343 -18.42 -4.46 -22.29
C HIS A 343 -18.18 -5.18 -23.62
N ARG A 344 -17.39 -6.25 -23.61
CA ARG A 344 -17.05 -7.01 -24.82
C ARG A 344 -18.31 -7.56 -25.48
N GLY A 345 -18.53 -7.23 -26.74
CA GLY A 345 -19.70 -7.67 -27.52
C GLY A 345 -20.88 -6.70 -27.47
N SER A 346 -20.72 -5.55 -26.80
CA SER A 346 -21.69 -4.45 -26.79
C SER A 346 -22.19 -4.13 -28.20
N ASN A 347 -23.47 -3.81 -28.31
CA ASN A 347 -24.10 -3.40 -29.57
C ASN A 347 -23.78 -1.95 -29.97
N LEU A 348 -22.95 -1.26 -29.19
CA LEU A 348 -22.45 0.09 -29.43
C LEU A 348 -20.93 0.13 -29.24
N GLN A 349 -20.23 0.66 -30.22
CA GLN A 349 -18.79 0.88 -30.26
C GLN A 349 -18.47 2.35 -30.57
N LEU A 350 -17.38 2.85 -29.98
CA LEU A 350 -16.69 4.04 -30.46
C LEU A 350 -15.44 3.65 -31.24
N ILE A 351 -15.24 4.32 -32.36
CA ILE A 351 -14.10 4.17 -33.24
C ILE A 351 -13.28 5.45 -33.22
N LEU A 352 -12.02 5.33 -32.86
CA LEU A 352 -11.05 6.42 -32.78
C LEU A 352 -9.94 6.14 -33.81
N LYS A 353 -9.70 7.11 -34.69
CA LYS A 353 -8.67 7.01 -35.72
C LYS A 353 -7.83 8.28 -35.71
N ASP A 354 -6.52 8.12 -35.80
CA ASP A 354 -5.58 9.25 -35.75
C ASP A 354 -5.93 10.31 -36.80
N GLY A 355 -6.01 11.56 -36.36
CA GLY A 355 -6.36 12.71 -37.20
C GLY A 355 -7.83 12.79 -37.64
N LYS A 356 -8.73 11.94 -37.11
CA LYS A 356 -10.17 11.97 -37.43
C LYS A 356 -11.04 12.11 -36.17
N PRO A 357 -12.22 12.74 -36.28
CA PRO A 357 -13.16 12.82 -35.17
C PRO A 357 -13.66 11.42 -34.75
N PRO A 358 -13.97 11.19 -33.46
CA PRO A 358 -14.56 9.94 -32.98
C PRO A 358 -15.87 9.62 -33.70
N LYS A 359 -16.05 8.35 -34.06
CA LYS A 359 -17.26 7.85 -34.73
C LYS A 359 -17.95 6.80 -33.86
N ALA A 360 -19.27 6.84 -33.78
CA ALA A 360 -20.05 5.77 -33.17
C ALA A 360 -20.50 4.78 -34.24
N ILE A 361 -20.46 3.48 -33.93
CA ILE A 361 -21.11 2.44 -34.74
C ILE A 361 -21.94 1.55 -33.82
N TRP A 362 -23.03 1.01 -34.33
CA TRP A 362 -23.95 0.19 -33.56
C TRP A 362 -24.50 -0.98 -34.39
N ARG A 363 -25.03 -2.00 -33.73
CA ARG A 363 -25.78 -3.11 -34.35
C ARG A 363 -27.01 -3.42 -33.52
N LYS A 364 -28.04 -4.01 -34.13
CA LYS A 364 -29.29 -4.32 -33.42
C LYS A 364 -29.14 -5.47 -32.43
N ASP A 365 -28.37 -6.48 -32.80
CA ASP A 365 -28.06 -7.69 -32.03
C ASP A 365 -26.71 -8.28 -32.52
N GLU A 366 -26.24 -9.36 -31.90
CA GLU A 366 -24.94 -9.96 -32.21
C GLU A 366 -24.82 -10.48 -33.65
N ASN A 367 -25.94 -10.78 -34.29
CA ASN A 367 -26.02 -11.34 -35.65
C ASN A 367 -26.25 -10.27 -36.73
N SER A 368 -26.55 -9.03 -36.32
CA SER A 368 -26.80 -7.92 -37.23
C SER A 368 -25.50 -7.25 -37.70
N PRO A 369 -25.46 -6.74 -38.95
CA PRO A 369 -24.33 -5.97 -39.42
C PRO A 369 -24.17 -4.67 -38.64
N TRP A 370 -22.93 -4.22 -38.48
CA TRP A 370 -22.61 -2.91 -37.91
C TRP A 370 -23.08 -1.79 -38.85
N GLN A 371 -23.69 -0.76 -38.26
CA GLN A 371 -24.20 0.42 -38.92
C GLN A 371 -23.57 1.67 -38.33
N ASP A 372 -23.48 2.71 -39.15
CA ASP A 372 -23.02 4.02 -38.68
C ASP A 372 -24.01 4.59 -37.66
N GLY A 373 -23.47 5.02 -36.53
CA GLY A 373 -24.21 5.67 -35.46
C GLY A 373 -23.91 7.17 -35.41
N ASP A 374 -24.89 7.93 -34.95
CA ASP A 374 -24.67 9.34 -34.63
C ASP A 374 -23.98 9.46 -33.26
N ILE A 375 -22.78 10.06 -33.26
CA ILE A 375 -21.97 10.33 -32.07
C ILE A 375 -22.69 11.24 -31.06
N LYS A 376 -23.69 12.01 -31.51
CA LYS A 376 -24.50 12.89 -30.66
C LYS A 376 -25.56 12.14 -29.86
N ARG A 377 -25.79 10.85 -30.10
CA ARG A 377 -26.73 10.06 -29.31
C ARG A 377 -26.26 9.95 -27.85
N PRO A 378 -27.16 10.05 -26.86
CA PRO A 378 -26.78 10.03 -25.44
C PRO A 378 -25.87 8.85 -25.05
N ALA A 379 -26.17 7.63 -25.53
CA ALA A 379 -25.35 6.45 -25.22
C ALA A 379 -23.93 6.52 -25.81
N ALA A 380 -23.77 7.09 -27.02
CA ALA A 380 -22.47 7.29 -27.64
C ALA A 380 -21.67 8.40 -26.93
N GLN A 381 -22.34 9.48 -26.51
CA GLN A 381 -21.75 10.53 -25.68
C GLN A 381 -21.32 10.00 -24.31
N SER A 382 -22.13 9.15 -23.66
CA SER A 382 -21.76 8.51 -22.39
C SER A 382 -20.54 7.61 -22.53
N LEU A 383 -20.46 6.83 -23.61
CA LEU A 383 -19.31 5.97 -23.88
C LEU A 383 -18.04 6.81 -24.19
N LEU A 384 -18.20 7.94 -24.88
CA LEU A 384 -17.09 8.84 -25.23
C LEU A 384 -16.58 9.56 -23.99
N GLN A 385 -17.49 10.03 -23.15
CA GLN A 385 -17.16 10.63 -21.87
C GLN A 385 -16.43 9.62 -20.97
N ALA A 386 -16.92 8.38 -20.88
CA ALA A 386 -16.25 7.34 -20.10
C ALA A 386 -14.83 7.06 -20.62
N TYR A 387 -14.62 7.06 -21.94
CA TYR A 387 -13.30 6.87 -22.54
C TYR A 387 -12.34 8.03 -22.23
N GLN A 388 -12.84 9.27 -22.31
CA GLN A 388 -12.10 10.48 -21.95
C GLN A 388 -11.76 10.48 -20.46
N ASP A 389 -12.71 10.06 -19.62
CA ASP A 389 -12.56 9.96 -18.16
C ASP A 389 -11.52 8.92 -17.73
N ALA A 390 -11.32 7.88 -18.55
CA ALA A 390 -10.28 6.86 -18.37
C ALA A 390 -8.87 7.36 -18.78
N GLY A 391 -8.73 8.63 -19.20
CA GLY A 391 -7.45 9.23 -19.56
C GLY A 391 -6.95 8.87 -20.95
N SER A 392 -7.85 8.48 -21.88
CA SER A 392 -7.49 8.04 -23.24
C SER A 392 -6.37 6.98 -23.25
N PRO A 393 -6.58 5.83 -22.58
CA PRO A 393 -5.53 4.83 -22.37
C PRO A 393 -5.01 4.27 -23.70
N VAL A 394 -3.69 4.05 -23.78
CA VAL A 394 -3.01 3.51 -24.97
C VAL A 394 -3.63 2.15 -25.31
N PRO A 395 -4.07 1.93 -26.57
CA PRO A 395 -4.76 0.70 -26.93
C PRO A 395 -3.77 -0.48 -26.87
N THR A 396 -4.15 -1.54 -26.16
CA THR A 396 -3.40 -2.79 -26.14
C THR A 396 -3.33 -3.35 -27.57
N VAL A 397 -2.13 -3.46 -28.12
CA VAL A 397 -1.89 -4.11 -29.42
C VAL A 397 -2.21 -5.61 -29.25
N ALA A 398 -3.45 -5.98 -29.57
CA ALA A 398 -3.82 -7.38 -29.67
C ALA A 398 -3.07 -7.98 -30.87
N LYS A 399 -2.05 -8.81 -30.62
CA LYS A 399 -1.56 -9.74 -31.65
C LYS A 399 -2.77 -10.61 -32.06
N GLN A 400 -3.13 -10.52 -33.34
CA GLN A 400 -4.23 -11.28 -33.93
C GLN A 400 -4.14 -12.75 -33.51
N GLN A 401 -5.14 -13.22 -32.75
CA GLN A 401 -5.50 -14.63 -32.74
C GLN A 401 -6.58 -14.86 -33.81
N PRO A 402 -6.56 -16.02 -34.50
CA PRO A 402 -7.47 -16.29 -35.60
C PRO A 402 -8.95 -16.35 -35.17
N HIS A 403 -9.82 -16.19 -36.17
CA HIS A 403 -11.28 -16.03 -36.13
C HIS A 403 -12.03 -16.93 -35.10
N PRO A 404 -13.10 -16.44 -34.43
CA PRO A 404 -13.72 -17.12 -33.28
C PRO A 404 -14.55 -18.39 -33.58
N ALA A 405 -14.75 -18.75 -34.84
CA ALA A 405 -15.64 -19.88 -35.18
C ALA A 405 -15.05 -21.27 -34.85
N GLN A 406 -13.78 -21.36 -34.45
CA GLN A 406 -13.12 -22.63 -34.14
C GLN A 406 -12.57 -22.73 -32.70
N LEU A 407 -12.77 -21.70 -31.86
CA LEU A 407 -12.20 -21.67 -30.49
C LEU A 407 -13.17 -22.13 -29.40
N ASN A 408 -14.47 -22.25 -29.68
CA ASN A 408 -15.46 -22.68 -28.70
C ASN A 408 -15.34 -24.14 -28.25
N ASP A 409 -14.60 -25.00 -28.97
CA ASP A 409 -14.57 -26.43 -28.65
C ASP A 409 -13.34 -26.86 -27.83
N ARG A 410 -12.26 -26.07 -27.82
CA ARG A 410 -10.98 -26.50 -27.23
C ARG A 410 -10.84 -26.21 -25.73
N TRP A 411 -11.54 -25.19 -25.22
CA TRP A 411 -11.42 -24.74 -23.83
C TRP A 411 -12.74 -24.82 -23.03
N ALA A 412 -13.89 -24.93 -23.70
CA ALA A 412 -15.16 -25.22 -23.03
C ALA A 412 -15.16 -26.59 -22.32
N LYS A 413 -14.32 -27.54 -22.77
CA LYS A 413 -14.11 -28.84 -22.11
C LYS A 413 -13.25 -28.80 -20.84
N VAL A 414 -12.55 -27.69 -20.55
CA VAL A 414 -11.67 -27.58 -19.37
C VAL A 414 -12.35 -26.84 -18.20
N HIS A 415 -13.52 -26.23 -18.42
CA HIS A 415 -14.40 -25.74 -17.33
C HIS A 415 -15.16 -26.87 -16.59
N LYS A 416 -14.56 -28.07 -16.48
CA LYS A 416 -15.14 -29.15 -15.70
C LYS A 416 -14.64 -29.02 -14.26
N GLN A 417 -15.52 -28.52 -13.39
CA GLN A 417 -15.45 -28.54 -11.91
C GLN A 417 -14.07 -28.91 -11.34
N HIS A 418 -13.18 -27.92 -11.23
CA HIS A 418 -11.98 -28.11 -10.42
C HIS A 418 -12.39 -28.05 -8.95
N HIS A 419 -12.08 -29.10 -8.19
CA HIS A 419 -12.40 -29.19 -6.77
C HIS A 419 -11.86 -27.97 -6.02
N ASP A 420 -12.72 -27.31 -5.23
CA ASP A 420 -12.35 -26.22 -4.31
C ASP A 420 -11.37 -26.64 -3.20
N LYS A 421 -10.75 -27.82 -3.30
CA LYS A 421 -9.79 -28.37 -2.35
C LYS A 421 -8.66 -29.08 -3.10
N PRO A 422 -7.41 -28.56 -3.07
CA PRO A 422 -6.26 -29.28 -3.62
C PRO A 422 -6.09 -30.62 -2.91
N VAL A 423 -5.77 -31.67 -3.68
CA VAL A 423 -5.36 -32.97 -3.11
C VAL A 423 -3.89 -32.84 -2.72
N ILE A 424 -3.63 -32.58 -1.43
CA ILE A 424 -2.27 -32.49 -0.92
C ILE A 424 -1.66 -33.90 -0.94
N ASN A 425 -0.74 -34.15 -1.87
CA ASN A 425 0.07 -35.36 -1.88
C ASN A 425 1.01 -35.37 -0.67
N LEU A 426 1.17 -36.55 -0.05
CA LEU A 426 2.04 -36.74 1.10
C LEU A 426 3.50 -36.38 0.73
N PRO A 427 4.28 -35.81 1.66
CA PRO A 427 5.70 -35.52 1.44
C PRO A 427 6.48 -36.77 1.04
N LEU A 428 7.34 -36.68 0.01
CA LEU A 428 8.31 -37.74 -0.33
C LEU A 428 9.36 -37.94 0.77
N PHE A 429 9.58 -36.92 1.60
CA PHE A 429 10.67 -36.92 2.57
C PHE A 429 10.23 -37.43 3.93
N LYS A 430 10.78 -38.58 4.33
CA LYS A 430 10.77 -39.04 5.71
C LYS A 430 11.60 -38.08 6.56
N GLN A 431 11.02 -37.60 7.65
CA GLN A 431 11.69 -36.69 8.56
C GLN A 431 12.50 -37.51 9.57
N GLU A 432 13.81 -37.28 9.67
CA GLU A 432 14.67 -37.98 10.63
C GLU A 432 15.50 -37.01 11.45
N LEU A 433 15.41 -37.13 12.77
CA LEU A 433 16.13 -36.28 13.70
C LEU A 433 17.62 -36.64 13.71
N ARG A 434 18.46 -35.63 13.53
CA ARG A 434 19.93 -35.68 13.58
C ARG A 434 20.39 -34.55 14.51
N GLU A 435 19.99 -34.66 15.77
CA GLU A 435 20.37 -33.72 16.83
C GLU A 435 21.89 -33.73 17.03
N GLU A 436 22.45 -32.57 17.38
CA GLU A 436 23.85 -32.38 17.81
C GLU A 436 24.96 -32.62 16.76
N VAL A 437 24.62 -32.92 15.50
CA VAL A 437 25.62 -33.08 14.41
C VAL A 437 25.36 -32.06 13.31
N LYS A 438 26.22 -31.04 13.16
CA LYS A 438 26.16 -30.12 11.99
C LYS A 438 26.45 -30.93 10.72
N LEU A 439 25.47 -31.03 9.82
CA LEU A 439 25.63 -31.73 8.56
C LEU A 439 26.14 -30.78 7.47
N GLU A 440 27.13 -31.25 6.71
CA GLU A 440 27.60 -30.57 5.52
C GLU A 440 26.58 -30.68 4.37
N LEU A 441 26.54 -29.67 3.50
CA LEU A 441 25.53 -29.56 2.44
C LEU A 441 25.48 -30.77 1.50
N ASN A 442 26.64 -31.35 1.16
CA ASN A 442 26.72 -32.56 0.33
C ASN A 442 26.07 -33.77 1.00
N THR A 443 26.20 -33.88 2.32
CA THR A 443 25.58 -34.95 3.12
C THR A 443 24.07 -34.77 3.16
N ILE A 444 23.61 -33.52 3.36
CA ILE A 444 22.18 -33.18 3.32
C ILE A 444 21.59 -33.55 1.95
N GLU A 445 22.24 -33.15 0.85
CA GLU A 445 21.77 -33.48 -0.49
C GLU A 445 21.74 -35.00 -0.75
N ALA A 446 22.74 -35.74 -0.24
CA ALA A 446 22.76 -37.19 -0.36
C ALA A 446 21.64 -37.88 0.42
N GLU A 447 21.22 -37.35 1.57
CA GLU A 447 20.04 -37.84 2.31
C GLU A 447 18.73 -37.48 1.60
N LEU A 448 18.63 -36.28 1.02
CA LEU A 448 17.46 -35.90 0.21
C LEU A 448 17.29 -36.81 -1.01
N LYS A 449 18.38 -37.24 -1.66
CA LYS A 449 18.32 -38.25 -2.74
C LYS A 449 17.72 -39.58 -2.31
N LYS A 450 17.81 -39.91 -1.02
CA LYS A 450 17.23 -41.13 -0.41
C LYS A 450 15.81 -40.90 0.11
N GLY A 451 15.24 -39.72 -0.07
CA GLY A 451 13.93 -39.37 0.48
C GLY A 451 13.95 -39.11 1.99
N ILE A 452 15.09 -38.67 2.54
CA ILE A 452 15.22 -38.32 3.96
C ILE A 452 15.47 -36.81 4.08
N ASN A 453 14.64 -36.11 4.87
CA ASN A 453 14.91 -34.74 5.29
C ASN A 453 15.52 -34.76 6.70
N PRO A 454 16.84 -34.52 6.83
CA PRO A 454 17.48 -34.50 8.13
C PRO A 454 17.08 -33.26 8.92
N LEU A 455 16.52 -33.49 10.11
CA LEU A 455 16.11 -32.47 11.04
C LEU A 455 17.25 -32.13 12.00
N PHE A 456 17.57 -30.84 12.11
CA PHE A 456 18.47 -30.32 13.15
C PHE A 456 17.76 -30.32 14.51
N SER A 457 16.46 -29.96 14.49
CA SER A 457 15.56 -30.06 15.63
C SER A 457 14.17 -30.45 15.16
N ARG A 458 13.24 -30.72 16.08
CA ARG A 458 11.84 -31.01 15.74
C ARG A 458 11.17 -29.95 14.86
N ASN A 459 11.68 -28.72 14.87
CA ASN A 459 11.10 -27.56 14.19
C ASN A 459 12.02 -26.95 13.12
N GLU A 460 13.15 -27.58 12.76
CA GLU A 460 14.10 -27.03 11.81
C GLU A 460 14.86 -28.14 11.08
N SER A 461 14.92 -28.08 9.74
CA SER A 461 15.80 -28.96 8.95
C SER A 461 17.21 -28.41 8.84
N HIS A 462 18.20 -29.28 8.65
CA HIS A 462 19.58 -28.86 8.40
C HIS A 462 19.68 -27.99 7.14
N LEU A 463 18.92 -28.32 6.09
CA LEU A 463 18.87 -27.52 4.86
C LEU A 463 18.31 -26.12 5.11
N GLU A 464 17.19 -26.04 5.83
CA GLU A 464 16.54 -24.78 6.21
C GLU A 464 17.46 -23.88 7.02
N ARG A 465 18.20 -24.45 7.97
CA ARG A 465 19.18 -23.70 8.77
C ARG A 465 20.26 -23.05 7.91
N ILE A 466 20.80 -23.76 6.91
CA ILE A 466 21.81 -23.20 5.99
C ILE A 466 21.19 -22.13 5.07
N VAL A 467 19.94 -22.32 4.63
CA VAL A 467 19.21 -21.32 3.83
C VAL A 467 18.93 -20.03 4.63
N ARG A 468 18.80 -20.11 5.96
CA ARG A 468 18.52 -18.94 6.81
C ARG A 468 19.79 -18.30 7.38
N ASN A 469 20.83 -19.08 7.64
CA ASN A 469 22.07 -18.60 8.26
C ASN A 469 23.09 -18.19 7.20
N TYR A 470 23.29 -16.88 7.06
CA TYR A 470 24.23 -16.28 6.13
C TYR A 470 25.69 -16.35 6.65
N GLU A 471 26.22 -17.55 6.86
CA GLU A 471 27.62 -17.73 7.30
C GLU A 471 28.59 -17.86 6.11
N ASN A 472 28.19 -18.58 5.06
CA ASN A 472 29.02 -18.84 3.88
C ASN A 472 28.21 -18.59 2.58
N PRO A 473 28.51 -17.52 1.81
CA PRO A 473 27.73 -17.16 0.62
C PRO A 473 27.62 -18.26 -0.44
N LYS A 474 28.68 -19.06 -0.64
CA LYS A 474 28.68 -20.16 -1.62
C LYS A 474 27.77 -21.31 -1.18
N GLN A 475 27.91 -21.74 0.07
CA GLN A 475 27.04 -22.78 0.64
C GLN A 475 25.59 -22.31 0.71
N HIS A 476 25.36 -21.04 1.01
CA HIS A 476 24.02 -20.46 1.07
C HIS A 476 23.32 -20.45 -0.30
N LEU A 477 24.03 -20.12 -1.39
CA LEU A 477 23.50 -20.19 -2.75
C LEU A 477 23.18 -21.63 -3.16
N GLU A 478 24.10 -22.57 -2.92
CA GLU A 478 23.90 -23.98 -3.26
C GLU A 478 22.76 -24.61 -2.45
N ALA A 479 22.64 -24.29 -1.15
CA ALA A 479 21.52 -24.72 -0.33
C ALA A 479 20.18 -24.19 -0.86
N SER A 480 20.16 -22.96 -1.36
CA SER A 480 18.96 -22.36 -1.96
C SER A 480 18.54 -23.09 -3.25
N LYS A 481 19.51 -23.47 -4.09
CA LYS A 481 19.27 -24.27 -5.30
C LYS A 481 18.77 -25.67 -4.97
N ILE A 482 19.39 -26.32 -3.97
CA ILE A 482 18.96 -27.64 -3.49
C ILE A 482 17.52 -27.55 -2.99
N LEU A 483 17.18 -26.57 -2.14
CA LEU A 483 15.81 -26.41 -1.66
C LEU A 483 14.80 -26.28 -2.81
N ALA A 484 15.09 -25.45 -3.80
CA ALA A 484 14.23 -25.28 -4.97
C ALA A 484 14.09 -26.57 -5.79
N ALA A 485 15.20 -27.25 -6.10
CA ALA A 485 15.19 -28.47 -6.89
C ALA A 485 14.41 -29.60 -6.21
N TYR A 486 14.62 -29.83 -4.90
CA TYR A 486 13.94 -30.89 -4.17
C TYR A 486 12.48 -30.56 -3.86
N SER A 487 12.11 -29.28 -3.77
CA SER A 487 10.70 -28.86 -3.71
C SER A 487 9.96 -29.20 -5.01
N VAL A 488 10.60 -29.00 -6.17
CA VAL A 488 10.04 -29.39 -7.47
C VAL A 488 9.97 -30.92 -7.63
N LYS A 489 11.02 -31.65 -7.25
CA LYS A 489 11.03 -33.13 -7.29
C LYS A 489 9.92 -33.73 -6.44
N ASN A 490 9.69 -33.16 -5.25
CA ASN A 490 8.56 -33.53 -4.41
C ASN A 490 7.22 -33.28 -5.09
N ALA A 491 7.06 -32.10 -5.73
CA ALA A 491 5.85 -31.77 -6.45
C ALA A 491 5.59 -32.72 -7.63
N MET A 492 6.64 -33.17 -8.30
CA MET A 492 6.57 -34.20 -9.35
C MET A 492 6.32 -35.61 -8.79
N HIS A 493 6.45 -35.80 -7.48
CA HIS A 493 6.41 -37.09 -6.79
C HIS A 493 7.45 -38.08 -7.34
N ASP A 494 8.62 -37.57 -7.75
CA ASP A 494 9.73 -38.36 -8.27
C ASP A 494 11.08 -37.66 -7.99
N LEU A 495 11.91 -38.28 -7.15
CA LEU A 495 13.24 -37.77 -6.81
C LEU A 495 14.25 -37.84 -7.97
N ASN A 496 13.96 -38.66 -8.99
CA ASN A 496 14.80 -38.83 -10.18
C ASN A 496 14.50 -37.78 -11.26
N THR A 497 13.45 -36.97 -11.10
CA THR A 497 13.10 -35.91 -12.05
C THR A 497 14.28 -34.93 -12.18
N SER A 498 14.79 -34.76 -13.41
CA SER A 498 15.92 -33.89 -13.70
C SER A 498 15.44 -32.46 -13.90
N VAL A 499 15.88 -31.55 -13.02
CA VAL A 499 15.52 -30.14 -13.08
C VAL A 499 16.74 -29.26 -12.93
N THR A 500 16.85 -28.25 -13.80
CA THR A 500 17.82 -27.16 -13.64
C THR A 500 17.09 -25.93 -13.12
N VAL A 501 17.57 -25.39 -12.00
CA VAL A 501 17.01 -24.18 -11.37
C VAL A 501 17.93 -23.01 -11.66
N SER A 502 17.40 -21.95 -12.26
CA SER A 502 18.11 -20.70 -12.47
C SER A 502 17.21 -19.49 -12.24
N MET A 503 17.81 -18.31 -12.08
CA MET A 503 17.08 -17.05 -12.12
C MET A 503 17.14 -16.48 -13.53
N VAL A 504 16.09 -15.77 -13.93
CA VAL A 504 16.06 -14.98 -15.17
C VAL A 504 15.42 -13.64 -14.92
N ASP A 505 15.83 -12.64 -15.71
CA ASP A 505 15.11 -11.38 -15.79
C ASP A 505 13.67 -11.63 -16.25
N ASN A 506 12.72 -11.03 -15.54
CA ASN A 506 11.35 -11.08 -15.96
C ASN A 506 11.09 -9.93 -16.93
N ASN A 507 10.95 -10.23 -18.23
CA ASN A 507 10.70 -9.22 -19.27
C ASN A 507 9.36 -8.46 -19.10
N ARG A 508 8.55 -8.83 -18.11
CA ARG A 508 7.31 -8.13 -17.70
C ARG A 508 7.45 -7.40 -16.36
N ALA A 509 8.67 -7.29 -15.82
CA ALA A 509 8.98 -6.55 -14.61
C ALA A 509 8.78 -5.03 -14.73
N HIS A 510 8.51 -4.52 -15.93
CA HIS A 510 8.12 -3.13 -16.18
C HIS A 510 6.70 -2.82 -15.71
N ASP A 511 5.90 -3.85 -15.38
CA ASP A 511 4.59 -3.73 -14.76
C ASP A 511 4.73 -4.15 -13.29
N ASP A 512 4.29 -3.32 -12.33
CA ASP A 512 4.38 -3.50 -10.86
C ASP A 512 3.76 -4.80 -10.30
N LYS A 513 3.22 -5.65 -11.17
CA LYS A 513 2.57 -6.92 -10.85
C LYS A 513 3.53 -8.11 -10.91
N HIS A 514 4.72 -7.97 -11.49
CA HIS A 514 5.61 -9.10 -11.71
C HIS A 514 6.95 -8.90 -10.96
N PRO A 515 7.45 -9.89 -10.21
CA PRO A 515 8.75 -9.76 -9.55
C PRO A 515 9.85 -9.55 -10.61
N LEU A 516 10.84 -8.71 -10.27
CA LEU A 516 11.98 -8.35 -11.14
C LEU A 516 12.63 -9.58 -11.77
N HIS A 517 12.72 -10.64 -10.98
CA HIS A 517 13.25 -11.94 -11.36
C HIS A 517 12.17 -13.01 -11.28
N ALA A 518 12.28 -14.01 -12.15
CA ALA A 518 11.53 -15.25 -12.06
C ALA A 518 12.49 -16.42 -11.86
N MET A 519 12.07 -17.41 -11.08
CA MET A 519 12.80 -18.67 -10.97
C MET A 519 12.40 -19.56 -12.14
N LYS A 520 13.34 -19.83 -13.04
CA LYS A 520 13.16 -20.74 -14.17
C LYS A 520 13.49 -22.17 -13.73
N ILE A 521 12.51 -23.06 -13.85
CA ILE A 521 12.66 -24.50 -13.67
C ILE A 521 12.67 -25.14 -15.05
N GLN A 522 13.82 -25.63 -15.49
CA GLN A 522 14.00 -26.30 -16.77
C GLN A 522 13.89 -27.82 -16.59
N PHE A 523 12.97 -28.43 -17.33
CA PHE A 523 12.76 -29.88 -17.42
C PHE A 523 13.43 -30.44 -18.68
N LYS A 524 13.47 -31.77 -18.79
CA LYS A 524 14.06 -32.46 -19.95
C LYS A 524 13.29 -32.19 -21.25
N ASP A 525 11.98 -32.07 -21.15
CA ASP A 525 11.08 -31.89 -22.30
C ASP A 525 9.79 -31.14 -21.92
N ASN A 526 9.00 -30.79 -22.95
CA ASN A 526 7.73 -30.09 -22.77
C ASN A 526 6.66 -30.95 -22.08
N ALA A 527 6.76 -32.27 -22.14
CA ALA A 527 5.77 -33.17 -21.54
C ALA A 527 5.91 -33.14 -20.01
N GLU A 528 7.13 -33.22 -19.48
CA GLU A 528 7.40 -33.07 -18.04
C GLU A 528 7.04 -31.67 -17.54
N ALA A 529 7.40 -30.62 -18.29
CA ALA A 529 7.04 -29.26 -17.91
C ALA A 529 5.50 -29.05 -17.86
N LYS A 530 4.77 -29.68 -18.77
CA LYS A 530 3.30 -29.68 -18.76
C LYS A 530 2.74 -30.47 -17.58
N GLN A 531 3.27 -31.65 -17.30
CA GLN A 531 2.88 -32.46 -16.15
C GLN A 531 3.10 -31.69 -14.84
N PHE A 532 4.24 -31.03 -14.69
CA PHE A 532 4.52 -30.19 -13.54
C PHE A 532 3.50 -29.05 -13.41
N ALA A 533 3.18 -28.37 -14.50
CA ALA A 533 2.20 -27.28 -14.50
C ALA A 533 0.79 -27.77 -14.09
N GLU A 534 0.37 -28.94 -14.59
CA GLU A 534 -0.90 -29.57 -14.21
C GLU A 534 -0.94 -29.90 -12.72
N LYS A 535 0.16 -30.46 -12.18
CA LYS A 535 0.30 -30.74 -10.74
C LYS A 535 0.25 -29.48 -9.90
N LEU A 536 0.96 -28.41 -10.31
CA LEU A 536 0.91 -27.12 -9.63
C LEU A 536 -0.53 -26.64 -9.46
N LEU A 537 -1.34 -26.70 -10.52
CA LEU A 537 -2.74 -26.28 -10.47
C LEU A 537 -3.60 -27.25 -9.62
N ASN A 538 -3.54 -28.54 -9.92
CA ASN A 538 -4.51 -29.53 -9.43
C ASN A 538 -4.21 -30.04 -8.01
N GLU A 539 -2.92 -30.15 -7.65
CA GLU A 539 -2.47 -30.73 -6.38
C GLU A 539 -1.99 -29.65 -5.41
N TYR A 540 -1.42 -28.55 -5.93
CA TYR A 540 -0.85 -27.48 -5.10
C TYR A 540 -1.66 -26.18 -5.11
N GLY A 541 -2.69 -26.05 -5.97
CA GLY A 541 -3.46 -24.80 -6.07
C GLY A 541 -2.63 -23.59 -6.52
N ILE A 542 -1.48 -23.83 -7.16
CA ILE A 542 -0.59 -22.82 -7.70
C ILE A 542 -1.04 -22.48 -9.13
N HIS A 543 -1.37 -21.21 -9.36
CA HIS A 543 -1.98 -20.73 -10.60
C HIS A 543 -1.01 -19.92 -11.47
N SER A 544 -1.45 -19.65 -12.70
CA SER A 544 -0.78 -18.72 -13.59
C SER A 544 -0.86 -17.31 -13.03
N HIS A 545 0.29 -16.74 -12.73
CA HIS A 545 0.39 -15.34 -12.35
C HIS A 545 -0.02 -14.41 -13.51
N THR A 546 0.14 -14.86 -14.76
CA THR A 546 -0.21 -14.07 -15.94
C THR A 546 -1.70 -14.09 -16.24
N PHE A 547 -2.34 -15.24 -16.09
CA PHE A 547 -3.71 -15.44 -16.56
C PHE A 547 -4.74 -15.51 -15.42
N GLY A 548 -4.29 -15.63 -14.16
CA GLY A 548 -5.13 -15.57 -12.98
C GLY A 548 -5.52 -16.93 -12.41
N LYS A 549 -6.39 -16.89 -11.39
CA LYS A 549 -6.82 -18.05 -10.60
C LYS A 549 -7.50 -19.11 -11.48
N GLY A 550 -7.22 -20.38 -11.20
CA GLY A 550 -7.81 -21.52 -11.92
C GLY A 550 -7.16 -21.81 -13.27
N ILE A 551 -6.17 -21.02 -13.69
CA ILE A 551 -5.44 -21.23 -14.94
C ILE A 551 -4.07 -21.80 -14.62
N MET A 552 -3.69 -22.85 -15.35
CA MET A 552 -2.39 -23.51 -15.23
C MET A 552 -1.25 -22.57 -15.67
N LYS A 553 -0.09 -22.65 -15.02
CA LYS A 553 1.13 -22.00 -15.52
C LYS A 553 1.46 -22.55 -16.93
N THR A 554 1.97 -21.70 -17.80
CA THR A 554 2.24 -22.09 -19.19
C THR A 554 3.68 -22.62 -19.32
N PRO A 555 3.87 -23.88 -19.75
CA PRO A 555 5.18 -24.38 -20.15
C PRO A 555 5.74 -23.56 -21.33
N GLN A 556 7.00 -23.16 -21.23
CA GLN A 556 7.70 -22.41 -22.28
C GLN A 556 9.06 -23.05 -22.52
N ASN A 557 9.24 -23.73 -23.66
CA ASN A 557 10.49 -24.42 -24.03
C ASN A 557 11.00 -25.36 -22.92
N ALA A 558 10.13 -26.27 -22.48
CA ALA A 558 10.36 -27.20 -21.38
C ALA A 558 10.66 -26.52 -20.03
N ALA A 559 10.31 -25.24 -19.86
CA ALA A 559 10.50 -24.51 -18.62
C ALA A 559 9.19 -24.01 -17.99
N ILE A 560 9.18 -23.93 -16.66
CA ILE A 560 8.12 -23.32 -15.86
C ILE A 560 8.72 -22.23 -14.98
N TYR A 561 8.02 -21.11 -14.86
CA TYR A 561 8.46 -19.96 -14.07
C TYR A 561 7.71 -19.88 -12.74
N LEU A 562 8.49 -19.91 -11.67
CA LEU A 562 8.02 -19.81 -10.29
C LEU A 562 8.35 -18.44 -9.70
N THR A 563 7.46 -17.99 -8.83
CA THR A 563 7.63 -16.81 -7.97
C THR A 563 8.14 -17.23 -6.59
N HIS A 564 8.52 -16.27 -5.77
CA HIS A 564 8.91 -16.53 -4.38
C HIS A 564 7.77 -17.17 -3.56
N GLN A 565 6.50 -16.83 -3.83
CA GLN A 565 5.35 -17.45 -3.17
C GLN A 565 5.15 -18.89 -3.60
N ASP A 566 5.35 -19.19 -4.90
CA ASP A 566 5.26 -20.57 -5.40
C ASP A 566 6.32 -21.45 -4.73
N LEU A 567 7.56 -20.97 -4.62
CA LEU A 567 8.64 -21.72 -3.97
C LEU A 567 8.37 -21.94 -2.47
N GLU A 568 7.91 -20.90 -1.76
CA GLU A 568 7.53 -21.01 -0.35
C GLU A 568 6.46 -22.10 -0.13
N GLN A 569 5.43 -22.10 -0.98
CA GLN A 569 4.37 -23.08 -0.88
C GLN A 569 4.87 -24.51 -1.16
N LEU A 570 5.71 -24.69 -2.17
CA LEU A 570 6.29 -26.00 -2.50
C LEU A 570 7.27 -26.51 -1.42
N SER A 571 8.08 -25.62 -0.84
CA SER A 571 9.04 -25.99 0.21
C SER A 571 8.35 -26.37 1.52
N GLN A 572 7.27 -25.67 1.88
CA GLN A 572 6.46 -26.03 3.05
C GLN A 572 5.71 -27.35 2.84
N LEU A 573 5.04 -27.51 1.70
CA LEU A 573 4.24 -28.72 1.43
C LEU A 573 5.10 -29.97 1.20
N SER A 574 6.34 -29.82 0.76
CA SER A 574 7.31 -30.92 0.72
C SER A 574 7.83 -31.33 2.09
N GLY A 575 7.56 -30.54 3.14
CA GLY A 575 8.11 -30.79 4.48
C GLY A 575 9.63 -30.62 4.56
N LEU A 576 10.27 -29.99 3.56
CA LEU A 576 11.69 -29.64 3.57
C LEU A 576 11.97 -28.49 4.54
N THR A 577 11.00 -27.58 4.71
CA THR A 577 11.08 -26.42 5.60
C THR A 577 9.96 -26.49 6.63
N LYS A 578 10.28 -26.20 7.89
CA LYS A 578 9.32 -26.13 9.00
C LYS A 578 9.02 -24.69 9.40
N ILE A 579 9.91 -23.76 9.08
CA ILE A 579 9.82 -22.35 9.43
C ILE A 579 9.29 -21.57 8.22
N PRO A 580 8.19 -20.83 8.36
CA PRO A 580 7.67 -19.99 7.29
C PRO A 580 8.68 -18.93 6.84
N GLY A 581 8.76 -18.71 5.53
CA GLY A 581 9.63 -17.73 4.89
C GLY A 581 10.94 -18.30 4.33
N THR A 582 11.28 -19.56 4.64
CA THR A 582 12.54 -20.18 4.18
C THR A 582 12.61 -20.30 2.64
N GLY A 583 11.51 -20.60 1.96
CA GLY A 583 11.46 -20.62 0.50
C GLY A 583 11.58 -19.22 -0.12
N VAL A 584 11.00 -18.19 0.53
CA VAL A 584 11.21 -16.79 0.15
C VAL A 584 12.68 -16.38 0.30
N HIS A 585 13.34 -16.78 1.39
CA HIS A 585 14.77 -16.53 1.60
C HIS A 585 15.65 -17.18 0.53
N ALA A 586 15.39 -18.44 0.20
CA ALA A 586 16.09 -19.14 -0.88
C ALA A 586 15.93 -18.41 -2.23
N PHE A 587 14.70 -18.02 -2.58
CA PHE A 587 14.43 -17.24 -3.79
C PHE A 587 15.23 -15.93 -3.81
N ALA A 588 15.16 -15.16 -2.73
CA ALA A 588 15.83 -13.86 -2.63
C ALA A 588 17.36 -14.00 -2.68
N ASN A 589 17.91 -15.06 -2.10
CA ASN A 589 19.34 -15.34 -2.18
C ASN A 589 19.78 -15.67 -3.61
N MET A 590 19.03 -16.51 -4.33
CA MET A 590 19.31 -16.82 -5.73
C MET A 590 19.20 -15.58 -6.62
N ALA A 591 18.19 -14.74 -6.40
CA ALA A 591 18.01 -13.48 -7.12
C ALA A 591 19.20 -12.51 -6.91
N ARG A 592 19.62 -12.30 -5.66
CA ARG A 592 20.78 -11.43 -5.35
C ARG A 592 22.07 -11.91 -6.00
N ASN A 593 22.31 -13.22 -6.00
CA ASN A 593 23.50 -13.78 -6.65
C ASN A 593 23.44 -13.64 -8.18
N TYR A 594 22.25 -13.73 -8.78
CA TYR A 594 22.05 -13.45 -10.21
C TYR A 594 22.36 -11.98 -10.55
N ASP A 595 21.85 -11.03 -9.76
CA ASP A 595 22.16 -9.60 -9.92
C ASP A 595 23.66 -9.32 -9.78
N GLY A 596 24.29 -9.87 -8.74
CA GLY A 596 25.73 -9.70 -8.52
C GLY A 596 26.58 -10.28 -9.67
N ALA A 597 26.22 -11.44 -10.22
CA ALA A 597 26.92 -12.02 -11.37
C ALA A 597 26.77 -11.16 -12.64
N LYS A 598 25.60 -10.53 -12.83
CA LYS A 598 25.32 -9.64 -13.95
C LYS A 598 26.12 -8.33 -13.84
N GLU A 599 26.23 -7.74 -12.64
CA GLU A 599 27.04 -6.55 -12.39
C GLU A 599 28.53 -6.79 -12.63
N VAL A 600 29.06 -7.95 -12.23
CA VAL A 600 30.46 -8.33 -12.50
C VAL A 600 30.71 -8.48 -14.00
N SER A 601 29.80 -9.13 -14.75
CA SER A 601 29.90 -9.23 -16.21
C SER A 601 29.89 -7.86 -16.89
N ILE A 602 29.04 -6.93 -16.45
CA ILE A 602 28.97 -5.57 -17.01
C ILE A 602 30.25 -4.79 -16.72
N LYS A 603 30.83 -4.93 -15.52
CA LYS A 603 32.11 -4.29 -15.17
C LYS A 603 33.27 -4.85 -15.99
N GLU A 604 33.36 -6.16 -16.14
CA GLU A 604 34.38 -6.80 -16.98
C GLU A 604 34.25 -6.42 -18.46
N ASP A 605 33.02 -6.23 -18.95
CA ASP A 605 32.76 -5.76 -20.32
C ASP A 605 33.11 -4.27 -20.51
N LEU A 606 32.86 -3.42 -19.51
CA LEU A 606 33.25 -2.00 -19.51
C LEU A 606 34.77 -1.81 -19.40
N GLU A 607 35.45 -2.62 -18.58
CA GLU A 607 36.92 -2.58 -18.43
C GLU A 607 37.66 -3.09 -19.68
N ARG A 608 37.00 -3.89 -20.52
CA ARG A 608 37.53 -4.36 -21.82
C ARG A 608 37.34 -3.36 -22.97
N GLN A 609 36.61 -2.26 -22.77
CA GLN A 609 36.44 -1.21 -23.77
C GLN A 609 37.21 0.07 -23.36
N PRO A 610 38.45 0.27 -23.86
CA PRO A 610 39.21 1.47 -23.53
C PRO A 610 38.59 2.68 -24.22
N GLY A 611 37.94 3.57 -23.47
CA GLY A 611 37.48 4.86 -24.00
C GLY A 611 36.28 5.52 -23.33
N LEU A 612 35.60 4.85 -22.39
CA LEU A 612 34.45 5.43 -21.70
C LEU A 612 34.58 5.25 -20.18
N SER A 613 35.33 6.16 -19.57
CA SER A 613 35.23 6.48 -18.14
C SER A 613 34.46 7.81 -18.01
N PRO A 614 33.68 8.04 -16.93
CA PRO A 614 32.52 8.93 -16.88
C PRO A 614 32.70 10.36 -17.38
#